data_AF-A0A8B6CB89-F1
#
_entry.id   AF-A0A8B6CB89-F1
#
_cell.length_a   1.000
_cell.length_b   1.000
_cell.length_c   1.000
_cell.angle_alpha   90.00
_cell.angle_beta   90.00
_cell.angle_gamma   90.00
#
_symmetry.space_group_name_H-M   'P 1'
#
loop_
_entity.id
_entity.type
_entity.pdbx_description
1 polymer ?
#
loop_
_entity_poly.entity_id
_entity_poly.type
_entity_poly.pdbx_seq_one_letter_code
_entity_poly.pdbx_strand_id
1 'polypeptide(L)'
;MWLVKKTGQGPQQQLGLMNVVPEKKIIEMQSVRSRGLFMMEDPIYRNTITRTQSFVTYDGLMETIAKLNSKLKSNPLPGTVLNVECAMMKTFEFLEDFKVDPDSTCYTSEAKMKRLTQILRIFYILGPPTGEEICLKEFQPEMTKRPTAMGQPAFRSWPELNGQLGFWLANTSGIRVVNIQAFSARMTKRRETVDIMSDCTDEVQSSFTTREYVKILRVFYTTGSPIKSQPVVNFSSRLFLPIRTGRQMFESMSQTMFRVEAWLRLVDRSSNSFRLIIIIQIYDL
;
A
#
# COMPACT_ATOMS: atom_id res chain seq x y z
N MET A 1 -0.17 15.17 -1.99
CA MET A 1 0.87 16.03 -2.56
C MET A 1 0.70 17.44 -1.99
N TRP A 2 1.72 17.99 -1.34
CA TRP A 2 1.65 19.34 -0.76
C TRP A 2 2.40 20.30 -1.69
N LEU A 3 1.70 21.23 -2.31
CA LEU A 3 2.31 22.29 -3.10
C LEU A 3 2.48 23.51 -2.18
N VAL A 4 3.72 23.89 -1.89
CA VAL A 4 4.00 25.10 -1.11
C VAL A 4 3.78 26.32 -2.00
N LYS A 5 2.98 27.29 -1.52
CA LYS A 5 2.77 28.56 -2.21
C LYS A 5 4.12 29.29 -2.32
N LYS A 6 4.57 29.56 -3.54
CA LYS A 6 5.83 30.25 -3.82
C LYS A 6 5.79 31.67 -3.24
N THR A 7 6.50 31.91 -2.14
CA THR A 7 6.72 33.24 -1.55
C THR A 7 8.03 33.82 -2.08
N GLY A 8 8.02 34.36 -3.31
CA GLY A 8 9.13 35.15 -3.88
C GLY A 8 9.99 34.49 -4.98
N GLN A 9 10.95 35.26 -5.52
CA GLN A 9 11.78 35.06 -6.72
C GLN A 9 12.71 33.80 -6.75
N GLY A 10 12.34 32.70 -6.09
CA GLY A 10 13.08 31.44 -6.23
C GLY A 10 12.98 30.86 -7.65
N PRO A 11 13.94 30.01 -8.09
CA PRO A 11 13.79 29.25 -9.33
C PRO A 11 12.52 28.39 -9.30
N GLN A 12 11.97 28.08 -10.47
CA GLN A 12 10.83 27.15 -10.56
C GLN A 12 11.24 25.78 -9.99
N GLN A 13 10.51 25.30 -8.99
CA GLN A 13 10.69 23.94 -8.50
C GLN A 13 10.16 22.98 -9.56
N GLN A 14 11.03 22.11 -10.06
CA GLN A 14 10.65 21.05 -10.98
C GLN A 14 10.44 19.75 -10.19
N LEU A 15 9.37 19.03 -10.51
CA LEU A 15 9.03 17.76 -9.89
C LEU A 15 9.44 16.62 -10.83
N GLY A 16 10.12 15.63 -10.26
CA GLY A 16 10.39 14.35 -10.91
C GLY A 16 9.42 13.27 -10.43
N LEU A 17 9.21 12.28 -11.29
CA LEU A 17 8.45 11.07 -11.01
C LEU A 17 9.29 9.85 -11.41
N MET A 18 9.39 8.88 -10.50
CA MET A 18 9.97 7.57 -10.78
C MET A 18 8.96 6.49 -10.38
N ASN A 19 8.57 5.67 -11.35
CA ASN A 19 7.77 4.47 -11.12
C ASN A 19 8.70 3.27 -10.93
N VAL A 20 8.42 2.44 -9.93
CA VAL A 20 9.15 1.20 -9.65
C VAL A 20 8.17 0.05 -9.66
N VAL A 21 8.35 -0.84 -10.63
CA VAL A 21 7.55 -2.06 -10.79
C VAL A 21 8.33 -3.21 -10.13
N PRO A 22 7.70 -4.02 -9.26
CA PRO A 22 8.32 -5.23 -8.72
C PRO A 22 8.79 -6.17 -9.83
N GLU A 23 9.89 -6.89 -9.61
CA GLU A 23 10.38 -7.84 -10.62
C GLU A 23 9.49 -9.09 -10.68
N LYS A 24 9.30 -9.63 -11.90
CA LYS A 24 8.59 -10.89 -12.10
C LYS A 24 9.46 -12.05 -11.60
N LYS A 25 8.87 -12.97 -10.83
CA LYS A 25 9.46 -14.23 -10.37
C LYS A 25 8.67 -15.41 -10.89
N ILE A 26 9.33 -16.51 -11.22
CA ILE A 26 8.66 -17.77 -11.55
C ILE A 26 8.80 -18.68 -10.34
N ILE A 27 7.68 -19.09 -9.76
CA ILE A 27 7.64 -20.07 -8.67
C ILE A 27 7.13 -21.38 -9.24
N GLU A 28 7.86 -22.45 -9.00
CA GLU A 28 7.40 -23.80 -9.29
C GLU A 28 6.56 -24.33 -8.12
N MET A 29 5.28 -24.56 -8.36
CA MET A 29 4.40 -25.26 -7.42
C MET A 29 4.28 -26.73 -7.83
N GLN A 30 4.65 -27.61 -6.90
CA GLN A 30 4.30 -29.02 -7.00
C GLN A 30 2.84 -29.19 -6.55
N SER A 31 1.95 -29.39 -7.53
CA SER A 31 0.57 -29.73 -7.21
C SER A 31 0.46 -31.24 -6.97
N VAL A 32 0.19 -31.64 -5.73
CA VAL A 32 -0.19 -33.00 -5.40
C VAL A 32 -1.71 -33.09 -5.54
N ARG A 33 -2.19 -33.49 -6.72
CA ARG A 33 -3.60 -33.84 -6.88
C ARG A 33 -3.79 -35.27 -6.38
N SER A 34 -4.25 -35.43 -5.15
CA SER A 34 -4.84 -36.69 -4.70
C SER A 34 -6.11 -36.93 -5.53
N ARG A 35 -6.06 -37.90 -6.44
CA ARG A 35 -7.25 -38.35 -7.17
C ARG A 35 -8.19 -39.03 -6.17
N GLY A 36 -9.23 -38.31 -5.78
CA GLY A 36 -10.45 -38.87 -5.19
C GLY A 36 -10.48 -38.90 -3.67
N LEU A 37 -11.48 -38.22 -3.10
CA LEU A 37 -11.92 -38.36 -1.71
C LEU A 37 -12.60 -39.73 -1.43
N PHE A 38 -12.66 -40.61 -2.44
CA PHE A 38 -13.40 -41.89 -2.41
C PHE A 38 -12.58 -43.10 -2.88
N MET A 39 -11.27 -42.96 -3.10
CA MET A 39 -10.42 -44.11 -3.44
C MET A 39 -9.80 -44.68 -2.17
N MET A 40 -10.30 -45.86 -1.80
CA MET A 40 -9.89 -46.66 -0.65
C MET A 40 -8.36 -46.85 -0.58
N GLU A 41 -7.92 -47.10 0.65
CA GLU A 41 -6.56 -47.18 1.18
C GLU A 41 -5.66 -48.27 0.57
N ASP A 42 -5.65 -48.43 -0.75
CA ASP A 42 -4.79 -49.42 -1.40
C ASP A 42 -3.41 -48.81 -1.72
N PRO A 43 -2.31 -49.27 -1.08
CA PRO A 43 -0.96 -48.73 -1.26
C PRO A 43 -0.46 -48.80 -2.72
N ILE A 44 -1.03 -49.70 -3.53
CA ILE A 44 -0.60 -49.98 -4.90
C ILE A 44 -1.01 -48.86 -5.88
N TYR A 45 -2.03 -48.06 -5.55
CA TYR A 45 -2.53 -46.98 -6.41
C TYR A 45 -2.00 -45.58 -6.04
N ARG A 46 -1.03 -45.45 -5.13
CA ARG A 46 -0.32 -44.19 -4.83
C ARG A 46 0.67 -43.78 -5.93
N ASN A 47 0.28 -43.90 -7.20
CA ASN A 47 0.96 -43.18 -8.28
C ASN A 47 0.60 -41.70 -8.17
N THR A 48 1.33 -41.02 -7.30
CA THR A 48 1.20 -39.59 -7.06
C THR A 48 1.81 -38.89 -8.27
N ILE A 49 0.97 -38.53 -9.24
CA ILE A 49 1.42 -37.70 -10.37
C ILE A 49 1.71 -36.31 -9.80
N THR A 50 2.97 -36.05 -9.48
CA THR A 50 3.47 -34.71 -9.18
C THR A 50 3.59 -33.95 -10.49
N ARG A 51 2.64 -33.07 -10.77
CA ARG A 51 2.76 -32.12 -11.88
C ARG A 51 3.35 -30.83 -11.33
N THR A 52 4.59 -30.54 -11.75
CA THR A 52 5.21 -29.23 -11.53
C THR A 52 4.51 -28.22 -12.42
N GLN A 53 3.90 -27.20 -11.82
CA GLN A 53 3.31 -26.07 -12.52
C GLN A 53 4.09 -24.81 -12.15
N SER A 54 4.61 -24.10 -13.16
CA SER A 54 5.26 -22.81 -12.97
C SER A 54 4.22 -21.69 -12.95
N PHE A 55 4.26 -20.84 -11.93
CA PHE A 55 3.44 -19.64 -11.83
C PHE A 55 4.34 -18.41 -11.78
N VAL A 56 4.07 -17.41 -12.61
CA VAL A 56 4.68 -16.08 -12.44
C VAL A 56 4.10 -15.47 -11.17
N THR A 57 4.88 -14.73 -10.38
CA THR A 57 4.52 -13.85 -9.27
C THR A 57 5.40 -12.59 -9.32
N TYR A 58 5.31 -11.73 -8.32
CA TYR A 58 6.11 -10.52 -8.21
C TYR A 58 6.87 -10.49 -6.88
N ASP A 59 7.98 -9.75 -6.83
CA ASP A 59 8.70 -9.48 -5.58
C ASP A 59 7.78 -8.89 -4.51
N GLY A 60 8.04 -9.25 -3.25
CA GLY A 60 7.43 -8.57 -2.11
C GLY A 60 7.77 -7.08 -2.09
N LEU A 61 6.98 -6.28 -1.37
CA LEU A 61 7.16 -4.84 -1.32
C LEU A 61 8.49 -4.47 -0.66
N MET A 62 8.83 -5.12 0.46
CA MET A 62 10.09 -4.92 1.18
C MET A 62 11.30 -5.29 0.33
N GLU A 63 11.21 -6.37 -0.45
CA GLU A 63 12.25 -6.76 -1.39
C GLU A 63 12.39 -5.76 -2.53
N THR A 64 11.27 -5.28 -3.07
CA THR A 64 11.26 -4.23 -4.11
C THR A 64 11.95 -2.97 -3.61
N ILE A 65 11.67 -2.55 -2.37
CA ILE A 65 12.32 -1.39 -1.74
C ILE A 65 13.82 -1.65 -1.54
N ALA A 66 14.22 -2.83 -1.08
CA ALA A 66 15.63 -3.17 -0.88
C ALA A 66 16.42 -3.13 -2.20
N LYS A 67 15.87 -3.71 -3.28
CA LYS A 67 16.46 -3.64 -4.63
C LYS A 67 16.55 -2.21 -5.14
N LEU A 68 15.50 -1.41 -4.92
CA LEU A 68 15.50 0.01 -5.26
C LEU A 68 16.61 0.76 -4.51
N ASN A 69 16.73 0.61 -3.19
CA ASN A 69 17.77 1.28 -2.42
C ASN A 69 19.17 0.85 -2.85
N SER A 70 19.37 -0.42 -3.18
CA SER A 70 20.63 -0.90 -3.76
C SER A 70 20.96 -0.16 -5.07
N LYS A 71 19.98 -0.01 -5.96
CA LYS A 71 20.13 0.77 -7.21
C LYS A 71 20.43 2.24 -6.93
N LEU A 72 19.74 2.86 -5.98
CA LEU A 72 19.92 4.27 -5.61
C LEU A 72 21.29 4.56 -5.00
N LYS A 73 21.97 3.57 -4.41
CA LYS A 73 23.37 3.74 -3.97
C LYS A 73 24.33 3.96 -5.15
N SER A 74 24.09 3.27 -6.27
CA SER A 74 24.90 3.41 -7.49
C SER A 74 24.48 4.57 -8.38
N ASN A 75 23.19 4.90 -8.39
CA ASN A 75 22.61 5.98 -9.18
C ASN A 75 21.58 6.74 -8.34
N PRO A 76 22.04 7.68 -7.49
CA PRO A 76 21.17 8.46 -6.61
C PRO A 76 20.11 9.26 -7.40
N LEU A 77 18.93 9.46 -6.79
CA LEU A 77 17.92 10.35 -7.36
C LEU A 77 18.49 11.78 -7.49
N PRO A 78 18.21 12.50 -8.60
CA PRO A 78 18.66 13.87 -8.78
C PRO A 78 17.78 14.84 -7.97
N GLY A 79 17.85 14.76 -6.63
CA GLY A 79 17.12 15.64 -5.73
C GLY A 79 16.71 15.00 -4.41
N THR A 80 15.57 15.45 -3.89
CA THR A 80 15.03 15.05 -2.56
C THR A 80 13.66 14.41 -2.70
N VAL A 81 13.43 13.26 -2.05
CA VAL A 81 12.16 12.55 -2.11
C VAL A 81 11.06 13.41 -1.49
N LEU A 82 9.99 13.67 -2.23
CA LEU A 82 8.83 14.42 -1.74
C LEU A 82 7.77 13.48 -1.16
N ASN A 83 7.48 12.39 -1.88
CA ASN A 83 6.43 11.44 -1.54
C ASN A 83 6.79 10.06 -2.12
N VAL A 84 6.40 9.00 -1.41
CA VAL A 84 6.46 7.63 -1.92
C VAL A 84 5.10 7.01 -1.69
N GLU A 85 4.42 6.60 -2.75
CA GLU A 85 3.10 5.97 -2.65
C GLU A 85 3.08 4.61 -3.31
N CYS A 86 2.23 3.74 -2.78
CA CYS A 86 1.84 2.52 -3.47
C CYS A 86 0.62 2.75 -4.36
N ALA A 87 0.69 2.31 -5.60
CA ALA A 87 -0.45 2.26 -6.52
C ALA A 87 -0.71 0.81 -6.93
N MET A 88 -1.98 0.42 -7.06
CA MET A 88 -2.37 -0.86 -7.61
C MET A 88 -2.46 -0.74 -9.13
N MET A 89 -1.94 -1.73 -9.84
CA MET A 89 -1.92 -1.77 -11.29
C MET A 89 -2.28 -3.17 -11.76
N LYS A 90 -3.05 -3.24 -12.84
CA LYS A 90 -3.47 -4.50 -13.44
C LYS A 90 -2.35 -5.05 -14.32
N THR A 91 -1.99 -6.31 -14.12
CA THR A 91 -0.93 -7.00 -14.87
C THR A 91 -1.47 -8.07 -15.80
N PHE A 92 -2.69 -8.55 -15.54
CA PHE A 92 -3.29 -9.65 -16.28
C PHE A 92 -4.82 -9.57 -16.27
N GLU A 93 -5.42 -9.98 -17.37
CA GLU A 93 -6.87 -10.19 -17.55
C GLU A 93 -7.07 -11.50 -18.30
N PHE A 94 -7.76 -12.46 -17.68
CA PHE A 94 -8.09 -13.78 -18.23
C PHE A 94 -6.93 -14.66 -18.73
N LEU A 95 -6.40 -14.41 -19.94
CA LEU A 95 -5.32 -15.19 -20.58
C LEU A 95 -4.26 -14.29 -21.24
N GLU A 96 -4.44 -12.97 -21.20
CA GLU A 96 -3.54 -12.01 -21.86
C GLU A 96 -2.57 -11.42 -20.83
N ASP A 97 -1.26 -11.59 -21.07
CA ASP A 97 -0.21 -10.88 -20.33
C ASP A 97 -0.13 -9.46 -20.89
N PHE A 98 -0.38 -8.46 -20.04
CA PHE A 98 -0.29 -7.07 -20.46
C PHE A 98 1.13 -6.58 -20.31
N LYS A 99 1.60 -5.82 -21.31
CA LYS A 99 2.77 -4.98 -21.12
C LYS A 99 2.39 -3.91 -20.10
N VAL A 100 2.92 -4.08 -18.90
CA VAL A 100 2.75 -3.15 -17.77
C VAL A 100 3.22 -1.75 -18.17
N ASP A 101 2.27 -0.82 -18.24
CA ASP A 101 2.53 0.61 -18.36
C ASP A 101 2.24 1.29 -17.00
N PRO A 102 3.28 1.71 -16.24
CA PRO A 102 3.10 2.27 -14.90
C PRO A 102 2.39 3.64 -14.89
N ASP A 103 2.30 4.31 -16.04
CA ASP A 103 1.60 5.59 -16.17
C ASP A 103 0.09 5.39 -16.45
N SER A 104 -0.29 4.22 -16.95
CA SER A 104 -1.68 3.84 -17.23
C SER A 104 -2.32 3.10 -16.05
N THR A 105 -2.55 3.80 -14.93
CA THR A 105 -3.25 3.23 -13.75
C THR A 105 -4.76 3.35 -13.81
N CYS A 106 -5.37 3.10 -14.97
CA CYS A 106 -6.83 3.10 -15.06
C CYS A 106 -7.40 1.80 -14.44
N TYR A 107 -8.06 1.93 -13.29
CA TYR A 107 -8.85 0.87 -12.68
C TYR A 107 -10.27 0.90 -13.27
N THR A 108 -10.44 0.40 -14.48
CA THR A 108 -11.78 0.04 -15.00
C THR A 108 -11.69 -1.34 -15.62
N SER A 109 -12.31 -2.33 -14.98
CA SER A 109 -12.47 -3.66 -15.58
C SER A 109 -13.52 -4.44 -14.81
N GLU A 110 -14.55 -4.84 -15.55
CA GLU A 110 -15.62 -5.76 -15.14
C GLU A 110 -15.16 -7.23 -15.21
N ALA A 111 -13.87 -7.51 -15.43
CA ALA A 111 -13.40 -8.88 -15.59
C ALA A 111 -13.58 -9.72 -14.31
N LYS A 112 -14.10 -10.93 -14.52
CA LYS A 112 -14.30 -11.94 -13.47
C LYS A 112 -13.00 -12.41 -12.83
N MET A 113 -11.88 -12.32 -13.55
CA MET A 113 -10.56 -12.68 -13.07
C MET A 113 -9.52 -11.67 -13.57
N LYS A 114 -8.83 -11.03 -12.63
CA LYS A 114 -7.77 -10.06 -12.91
C LYS A 114 -6.61 -10.26 -11.96
N ARG A 115 -5.41 -9.90 -12.38
CA ARG A 115 -4.24 -9.88 -11.49
C ARG A 115 -3.78 -8.45 -11.32
N LEU A 116 -3.50 -8.09 -10.08
CA LEU A 116 -3.01 -6.79 -9.69
C LEU A 116 -1.60 -6.95 -9.14
N THR A 117 -0.76 -5.97 -9.41
CA THR A 117 0.51 -5.79 -8.71
C THR A 117 0.53 -4.42 -8.06
N GLN A 118 1.22 -4.30 -6.93
CA GLN A 118 1.50 -3.03 -6.30
C GLN A 118 2.80 -2.44 -6.86
N ILE A 119 2.75 -1.22 -7.41
CA ILE A 119 3.92 -0.45 -7.84
C ILE A 119 4.23 0.65 -6.83
N LEU A 120 5.47 1.12 -6.81
CA LEU A 120 5.87 2.32 -6.07
C LEU A 120 5.95 3.51 -7.02
N ARG A 121 5.39 4.64 -6.60
CA ARG A 121 5.57 5.93 -7.26
C ARG A 121 6.31 6.87 -6.33
N ILE A 122 7.45 7.35 -6.81
CA ILE A 122 8.34 8.22 -6.05
C ILE A 122 8.30 9.59 -6.71
N PHE A 123 7.76 10.55 -6.00
CA PHE A 123 7.80 11.96 -6.39
C PHE A 123 8.99 12.59 -5.69
N TYR A 124 9.76 13.40 -6.40
CA TYR A 124 10.92 14.09 -5.83
C TYR A 124 11.06 15.50 -6.40
N ILE A 125 11.69 16.39 -5.64
CA ILE A 125 12.03 17.74 -6.08
C ILE A 125 13.42 17.67 -6.70
N LEU A 126 13.56 18.13 -7.95
CA LEU A 126 14.84 18.14 -8.64
C LEU A 126 15.88 19.02 -7.92
N GLY A 127 17.11 18.52 -7.79
CA GLY A 127 18.20 19.19 -7.10
C GLY A 127 19.48 18.32 -7.01
N PRO A 128 20.46 18.71 -6.18
CA PRO A 128 21.62 17.87 -5.92
C PRO A 128 21.19 16.51 -5.34
N PRO A 129 21.87 15.41 -5.72
CA PRO A 129 21.54 14.11 -5.16
C PRO A 129 21.74 14.05 -3.64
N THR A 130 20.73 13.59 -2.93
CA THR A 130 20.72 13.58 -1.45
C THR A 130 21.14 12.25 -0.82
N GLY A 131 21.21 11.18 -1.61
CA GLY A 131 21.58 9.84 -1.10
C GLY A 131 20.60 9.26 -0.11
N GLU A 132 19.32 9.65 -0.18
CA GLU A 132 18.28 9.17 0.73
C GLU A 132 17.99 7.67 0.54
N GLU A 133 17.83 6.95 1.64
CA GLU A 133 17.31 5.58 1.64
C GLU A 133 15.81 5.59 1.91
N ILE A 134 15.03 4.92 1.06
CA ILE A 134 13.57 4.81 1.22
C ILE A 134 13.27 3.62 2.12
N CYS A 135 12.51 3.85 3.19
CA CYS A 135 12.16 2.84 4.17
C CYS A 135 10.65 2.73 4.33
N LEU A 136 10.22 1.58 4.86
CA LEU A 136 8.83 1.26 5.11
C LEU A 136 8.63 0.76 6.53
N LYS A 137 7.66 1.32 7.24
CA LYS A 137 7.15 0.80 8.50
C LYS A 137 5.66 0.53 8.36
N GLU A 138 5.25 -0.69 8.70
CA GLU A 138 3.83 -1.06 8.74
C GLU A 138 3.37 -1.23 10.18
N PHE A 139 2.14 -0.80 10.43
CA PHE A 139 1.41 -1.05 11.67
C PHE A 139 0.17 -1.86 11.30
N GLN A 140 0.14 -3.09 11.79
CA GLN A 140 -0.98 -4.00 11.63
C GLN A 140 -1.84 -3.92 12.91
N PRO A 141 -3.17 -3.91 12.81
CA PRO A 141 -4.00 -3.87 14.00
C PRO A 141 -3.90 -5.19 14.76
N GLU A 142 -3.73 -5.12 16.08
CA GLU A 142 -3.69 -6.30 16.93
C GLU A 142 -5.05 -7.01 16.94
N MET A 143 -5.02 -8.34 16.86
CA MET A 143 -6.24 -9.15 16.91
C MET A 143 -6.78 -9.22 18.34
N THR A 144 -8.00 -8.72 18.56
CA THR A 144 -8.69 -8.71 19.85
C THR A 144 -9.56 -9.95 20.06
N LYS A 145 -9.99 -10.60 18.96
CA LYS A 145 -10.75 -11.85 18.99
C LYS A 145 -10.22 -12.80 17.92
N ARG A 146 -9.85 -14.01 18.33
CA ARG A 146 -9.42 -15.07 17.40
C ARG A 146 -10.58 -15.51 16.50
N PRO A 147 -10.31 -15.90 15.24
CA PRO A 147 -11.32 -16.51 14.39
C PRO A 147 -11.81 -17.83 15.00
N THR A 148 -13.08 -18.16 14.80
CA THR A 148 -13.64 -19.49 15.09
C THR A 148 -14.20 -20.08 13.80
N ALA A 149 -14.62 -21.35 13.80
CA ALA A 149 -15.18 -22.00 12.61
C ALA A 149 -16.36 -21.22 11.98
N MET A 150 -17.12 -20.49 12.79
CA MET A 150 -18.23 -19.64 12.35
C MET A 150 -18.00 -18.15 12.60
N GLY A 151 -16.86 -17.77 13.18
CA GLY A 151 -16.61 -16.44 13.72
C GLY A 151 -15.53 -15.68 12.97
N GLN A 152 -15.82 -14.41 12.70
CA GLN A 152 -14.85 -13.46 12.15
C GLN A 152 -13.86 -12.99 13.23
N PRO A 153 -12.57 -12.80 12.90
CA PRO A 153 -11.62 -12.19 13.80
C PRO A 153 -12.02 -10.73 14.02
N ALA A 154 -11.75 -10.23 15.23
CA ALA A 154 -11.87 -8.81 15.53
C ALA A 154 -10.49 -8.22 15.73
N PHE A 155 -10.34 -6.96 15.33
CA PHE A 155 -9.10 -6.21 15.39
C PHE A 155 -9.27 -4.96 16.25
N ARG A 156 -8.15 -4.45 16.76
CA ARG A 156 -8.10 -3.12 17.37
C ARG A 156 -8.57 -2.05 16.38
N SER A 157 -9.08 -0.99 16.96
CA SER A 157 -9.66 0.14 16.25
C SER A 157 -8.59 1.01 15.58
N TRP A 158 -9.02 1.80 14.60
CA TRP A 158 -8.13 2.74 13.90
C TRP A 158 -7.47 3.80 14.82
N PRO A 159 -8.17 4.37 15.83
CA PRO A 159 -7.54 5.28 16.80
C PRO A 159 -6.38 4.63 17.58
N GLU A 160 -6.49 3.36 17.95
CA GLU A 160 -5.41 2.64 18.65
C GLU A 160 -4.19 2.46 17.73
N LEU A 161 -4.41 2.15 16.45
CA LEU A 161 -3.34 2.03 15.45
C LEU A 161 -2.62 3.37 15.23
N ASN A 162 -3.37 4.48 15.20
CA ASN A 162 -2.80 5.83 15.17
C ASN A 162 -2.00 6.14 16.45
N GLY A 163 -2.43 5.65 17.61
CA GLY A 163 -1.67 5.76 18.86
C GLY A 163 -0.31 5.08 18.77
N GLN A 164 -0.26 3.87 18.19
CA GLN A 164 0.99 3.14 17.94
C GLN A 164 1.91 3.89 16.97
N LEU A 165 1.36 4.46 15.89
CA LEU A 165 2.09 5.33 14.98
C LEU A 165 2.71 6.53 15.73
N GLY A 166 1.89 7.25 16.50
CA GLY A 166 2.32 8.44 17.24
C GLY A 166 3.43 8.11 18.23
N PHE A 167 3.29 7.00 18.95
CA PHE A 167 4.34 6.49 19.84
C PHE A 167 5.63 6.18 19.08
N TRP A 168 5.56 5.48 17.94
CA TRP A 168 6.75 5.17 17.14
C TRP A 168 7.44 6.43 16.64
N LEU A 169 6.68 7.41 16.12
CA LEU A 169 7.24 8.67 15.62
C LEU A 169 7.89 9.52 16.73
N ALA A 170 7.32 9.52 17.94
CA ALA A 170 7.91 10.21 19.08
C ALA A 170 9.25 9.59 19.53
N ASN A 171 9.43 8.28 19.33
CA ASN A 171 10.61 7.54 19.76
C ASN A 171 11.63 7.28 18.63
N THR A 172 11.33 7.68 17.40
CA THR A 172 12.21 7.46 16.24
C THR A 172 12.84 8.77 15.80
N SER A 173 14.17 8.82 15.85
CA SER A 173 14.97 9.93 15.31
C SER A 173 15.64 9.52 14.01
N GLY A 174 16.22 10.47 13.27
CA GLY A 174 16.96 10.12 12.06
C GLY A 174 16.08 9.76 10.85
N ILE A 175 14.77 10.00 10.93
CA ILE A 175 13.82 9.72 9.83
C ILE A 175 13.12 10.99 9.33
N ARG A 176 12.72 10.97 8.06
CA ARG A 176 11.80 11.94 7.47
C ARG A 176 10.60 11.21 6.88
N VAL A 177 9.45 11.29 7.54
CA VAL A 177 8.21 10.73 7.01
C VAL A 177 7.83 11.45 5.71
N VAL A 178 7.67 10.69 4.63
CA VAL A 178 7.29 11.21 3.30
C VAL A 178 5.86 10.85 2.91
N ASN A 179 5.32 9.75 3.44
CA ASN A 179 3.93 9.38 3.22
C ASN A 179 3.40 8.47 4.33
N ILE A 180 2.11 8.59 4.60
CA ILE A 180 1.38 7.65 5.47
C ILE A 180 0.10 7.26 4.74
N GLN A 181 -0.14 5.97 4.58
CA GLN A 181 -1.23 5.42 3.78
C GLN A 181 -2.02 4.38 4.59
N ALA A 182 -3.34 4.39 4.43
CA ALA A 182 -4.17 3.27 4.84
C ALA A 182 -4.21 2.24 3.70
N PHE A 183 -3.73 1.03 3.95
CA PHE A 183 -3.65 -0.04 2.96
C PHE A 183 -4.60 -1.19 3.32
N SER A 184 -5.29 -1.76 2.33
CA SER A 184 -6.15 -2.94 2.53
C SER A 184 -5.30 -4.20 2.30
N ALA A 185 -4.72 -4.74 3.36
CA ALA A 185 -3.94 -5.96 3.25
C ALA A 185 -4.87 -7.17 3.17
N ARG A 186 -4.59 -8.09 2.25
CA ARG A 186 -5.31 -9.37 2.16
C ARG A 186 -5.04 -10.19 3.41
N MET A 187 -6.09 -10.81 3.93
CA MET A 187 -6.03 -11.65 5.11
C MET A 187 -6.34 -13.10 4.73
N THR A 188 -5.58 -14.05 5.27
CA THR A 188 -5.88 -15.49 5.17
C THR A 188 -6.08 -16.06 6.56
N LYS A 189 -7.18 -16.78 6.76
CA LYS A 189 -7.47 -17.50 8.01
C LYS A 189 -6.94 -18.93 7.94
N ARG A 190 -6.24 -19.35 8.99
CA ARG A 190 -5.78 -20.73 9.17
C ARG A 190 -6.04 -21.17 10.60
N ARG A 191 -7.17 -21.88 10.80
CA ARG A 191 -7.65 -22.33 12.12
C ARG A 191 -7.72 -21.15 13.10
N GLU A 192 -6.81 -21.07 14.06
CA GLU A 192 -6.75 -20.02 15.08
C GLU A 192 -5.82 -18.85 14.72
N THR A 193 -5.16 -18.92 13.57
CA THR A 193 -4.19 -17.93 13.11
C THR A 193 -4.75 -17.12 11.95
N VAL A 194 -4.34 -15.87 11.91
CA VAL A 194 -4.65 -14.93 10.84
C VAL A 194 -3.33 -14.47 10.26
N ASP A 195 -3.16 -14.67 8.96
CA ASP A 195 -2.00 -14.21 8.21
C ASP A 195 -2.38 -12.96 7.42
N ILE A 196 -1.72 -11.84 7.73
CA ILE A 196 -1.92 -10.55 7.07
C ILE A 196 -0.83 -10.39 6.02
N MET A 197 -1.21 -10.52 4.75
CA MET A 197 -0.30 -10.52 3.62
C MET A 197 0.01 -9.09 3.17
N SER A 198 0.61 -8.28 4.06
CA SER A 198 0.90 -6.87 3.78
C SER A 198 2.05 -6.64 2.81
N ASP A 199 3.03 -7.55 2.79
CA ASP A 199 4.19 -7.49 1.88
C ASP A 199 3.89 -8.02 0.47
N CYS A 200 2.75 -8.69 0.28
CA CYS A 200 2.39 -9.30 -1.00
C CYS A 200 2.00 -8.20 -2.01
N THR A 201 2.84 -7.96 -3.00
CA THR A 201 2.52 -7.02 -4.09
C THR A 201 1.56 -7.63 -5.11
N ASP A 202 1.54 -8.97 -5.19
CA ASP A 202 0.83 -9.73 -6.20
C ASP A 202 -0.54 -10.21 -5.72
N GLU A 203 -1.58 -9.86 -6.44
CA GLU A 203 -2.94 -10.21 -6.09
C GLU A 203 -3.74 -10.67 -7.32
N VAL A 204 -4.00 -11.96 -7.42
CA VAL A 204 -4.99 -12.49 -8.37
C VAL A 204 -6.36 -12.26 -7.76
N GLN A 205 -7.24 -11.42 -8.29
CA GLN A 205 -8.65 -11.23 -7.92
C GLN A 205 -9.60 -12.09 -8.77
N SER A 206 -10.58 -12.70 -8.11
CA SER A 206 -11.58 -13.54 -8.78
C SER A 206 -12.96 -13.40 -8.13
N SER A 207 -14.00 -13.30 -8.96
CA SER A 207 -15.40 -13.29 -8.52
C SER A 207 -15.86 -14.61 -7.87
N PHE A 208 -15.09 -15.69 -8.02
CA PHE A 208 -15.43 -17.00 -7.47
C PHE A 208 -14.99 -17.20 -6.01
N THR A 209 -14.20 -16.27 -5.46
CA THR A 209 -13.63 -16.40 -4.12
C THR A 209 -13.93 -15.16 -3.29
N THR A 210 -14.52 -15.34 -2.12
CA THR A 210 -14.63 -14.27 -1.13
C THR A 210 -13.25 -13.97 -0.55
N ARG A 211 -12.97 -12.69 -0.35
CA ARG A 211 -11.72 -12.21 0.23
C ARG A 211 -12.00 -11.36 1.41
N GLU A 212 -11.12 -11.48 2.38
CA GLU A 212 -11.17 -10.67 3.57
C GLU A 212 -9.93 -9.79 3.57
N TYR A 213 -10.13 -8.53 3.92
CA TYR A 213 -9.07 -7.54 4.01
C TYR A 213 -9.10 -6.93 5.39
N VAL A 214 -7.92 -6.56 5.86
CA VAL A 214 -7.74 -5.76 7.06
C VAL A 214 -7.05 -4.47 6.68
N LYS A 215 -7.52 -3.35 7.24
CA LYS A 215 -6.87 -2.05 7.04
C LYS A 215 -5.64 -2.00 7.94
N ILE A 216 -4.49 -1.79 7.33
CA ILE A 216 -3.22 -1.53 8.01
C ILE A 216 -2.79 -0.10 7.73
N LEU A 217 -1.85 0.39 8.53
CA LEU A 217 -1.25 1.69 8.33
C LEU A 217 0.19 1.50 7.84
N ARG A 218 0.51 2.13 6.71
CA ARG A 218 1.81 2.04 6.06
C ARG A 218 2.48 3.40 6.09
N VAL A 219 3.72 3.47 6.56
CA VAL A 219 4.50 4.69 6.66
C VAL A 219 5.75 4.56 5.81
N PHE A 220 5.83 5.41 4.79
CA PHE A 220 7.06 5.61 4.03
C PHE A 220 7.85 6.75 4.67
N TYR A 221 9.13 6.52 4.88
CA TYR A 221 10.06 7.51 5.41
C TYR A 221 11.41 7.39 4.72
N THR A 222 12.20 8.46 4.74
CA THR A 222 13.58 8.43 4.28
C THR A 222 14.56 8.56 5.43
N THR A 223 15.77 8.04 5.23
CA THR A 223 16.94 8.27 6.11
C THR A 223 18.10 8.85 5.31
N GLY A 224 19.11 9.40 5.98
CA GLY A 224 20.33 9.93 5.34
C GLY A 224 20.29 11.40 4.91
N SER A 225 19.11 12.03 4.84
CA SER A 225 19.02 13.48 4.65
C SER A 225 19.37 14.22 5.95
N PRO A 226 20.06 15.39 5.90
CA PRO A 226 20.22 16.23 7.08
C PRO A 226 18.84 16.65 7.59
N ILE A 227 18.44 16.06 8.73
CA ILE A 227 17.15 16.34 9.34
C ILE A 227 17.27 17.68 10.06
N LYS A 228 16.62 18.70 9.50
CA LYS A 228 16.22 19.84 10.33
C LYS A 228 15.30 19.26 11.40
N SER A 229 15.63 19.46 12.68
CA SER A 229 14.90 18.96 13.84
C SER A 229 13.39 18.95 13.57
N GLN A 230 12.81 17.75 13.48
CA GLN A 230 11.36 17.66 13.28
C GLN A 230 10.67 18.16 14.55
N PRO A 231 9.71 19.10 14.45
CA PRO A 231 8.91 19.51 15.59
C PRO A 231 8.26 18.29 16.26
N VAL A 232 8.04 18.33 17.57
CA VAL A 232 7.16 17.35 18.24
C VAL A 232 5.78 17.48 17.62
N VAL A 233 5.28 16.37 17.07
CA VAL A 233 4.08 16.36 16.23
C VAL A 233 2.92 15.69 16.94
N ASN A 234 1.83 16.43 17.14
CA ASN A 234 0.54 15.81 17.45
C ASN A 234 -0.17 15.43 16.15
N PHE A 235 -0.40 14.13 15.94
CA PHE A 235 -1.13 13.65 14.77
C PHE A 235 -2.63 13.83 14.98
N SER A 236 -3.24 14.61 14.08
CA SER A 236 -4.69 14.59 13.89
C SER A 236 -5.00 13.96 12.53
N SER A 237 -5.93 13.01 12.52
CA SER A 237 -6.45 12.42 11.29
C SER A 237 -7.94 12.68 11.20
N ARG A 238 -8.41 13.12 10.03
CA ARG A 238 -9.83 13.20 9.72
C ARG A 238 -10.12 12.46 8.42
N LEU A 239 -11.13 11.61 8.47
CA LEU A 239 -11.62 10.89 7.31
C LEU A 239 -12.62 11.77 6.55
N PHE A 240 -12.39 11.94 5.24
CA PHE A 240 -13.32 12.60 4.33
C PHE A 240 -13.87 11.57 3.35
N LEU A 241 -15.12 11.17 3.56
CA LEU A 241 -15.87 10.33 2.62
C LEU A 241 -16.78 11.22 1.77
N PRO A 242 -16.93 10.94 0.46
CA PRO A 242 -17.94 11.58 -0.36
C PRO A 242 -19.32 11.56 0.29
N ILE A 243 -19.92 12.73 0.53
CA ILE A 243 -21.27 12.83 1.08
C ILE A 243 -22.26 12.49 -0.02
N ARG A 244 -23.26 11.66 0.29
CA ARG A 244 -24.37 11.38 -0.62
C ARG A 244 -25.23 12.64 -0.79
N THR A 245 -25.28 13.18 -2.00
CA THR A 245 -26.04 14.38 -2.36
C THR A 245 -27.42 14.05 -2.94
N GLY A 246 -27.66 12.79 -3.30
CA GLY A 246 -28.95 12.30 -3.79
C GLY A 246 -29.08 10.78 -3.76
N ARG A 247 -30.15 10.22 -4.33
CA ARG A 247 -30.40 8.76 -4.28
C ARG A 247 -29.28 7.93 -4.90
N GLN A 248 -28.57 8.44 -5.90
CA GLN A 248 -27.41 7.75 -6.51
C GLN A 248 -26.29 8.74 -6.83
N MET A 249 -26.28 9.89 -6.17
CA MET A 249 -25.29 10.93 -6.38
C MET A 249 -24.48 11.11 -5.11
N PHE A 250 -23.17 11.19 -5.29
CA PHE A 250 -22.22 11.57 -4.25
C PHE A 250 -21.63 12.92 -4.61
N GLU A 251 -21.05 13.59 -3.61
CA GLU A 251 -20.25 14.78 -3.87
C GLU A 251 -19.12 14.44 -4.86
N SER A 252 -18.83 15.41 -5.73
CA SER A 252 -17.66 15.35 -6.59
C SER A 252 -16.37 15.41 -5.76
N MET A 253 -15.27 14.89 -6.32
CA MET A 253 -13.95 15.00 -5.69
C MET A 253 -13.57 16.46 -5.37
N SER A 254 -13.94 17.43 -6.22
CA SER A 254 -13.74 18.86 -5.96
C SER A 254 -14.46 19.34 -4.70
N GLN A 255 -15.69 18.86 -4.45
CA GLN A 255 -16.44 19.18 -3.23
C GLN A 255 -15.81 18.51 -2.00
N THR A 256 -15.33 17.27 -2.12
CA THR A 256 -14.53 16.62 -1.06
C THR A 256 -13.31 17.45 -0.71
N MET A 257 -12.55 17.87 -1.72
CA MET A 257 -11.34 18.67 -1.55
C MET A 257 -11.63 20.01 -0.89
N PHE A 258 -12.76 20.65 -1.21
CA PHE A 258 -13.17 21.89 -0.55
C PHE A 258 -13.41 21.68 0.96
N ARG A 259 -14.03 20.57 1.37
CA ARG A 259 -14.20 20.23 2.80
C ARG A 259 -12.87 19.91 3.48
N VAL A 260 -11.97 19.22 2.79
CA VAL A 260 -10.61 18.97 3.27
C VAL A 260 -9.89 20.30 3.51
N GLU A 261 -9.93 21.21 2.54
CA GLU A 261 -9.32 22.53 2.65
C GLU A 261 -9.93 23.36 3.80
N ALA A 262 -11.26 23.38 3.91
CA ALA A 262 -11.95 24.08 4.98
C ALA A 262 -11.54 23.56 6.37
N TRP A 263 -11.44 22.23 6.52
CA TRP A 263 -10.94 21.63 7.76
C TRP A 263 -9.49 22.01 8.03
N LEU A 264 -8.61 21.94 7.03
CA LEU A 264 -7.21 22.34 7.19
C LEU A 264 -7.08 23.78 7.67
N ARG A 265 -7.87 24.71 7.11
CA ARG A 265 -7.88 26.12 7.52
C ARG A 265 -8.34 26.32 8.97
N LEU A 266 -9.29 25.51 9.45
CA LEU A 266 -9.77 25.57 10.84
C LEU A 266 -8.71 25.07 11.82
N VAL A 267 -8.07 23.95 11.49
CA VAL A 267 -7.05 23.36 12.36
C VAL A 267 -5.76 24.20 12.34
N ASP A 268 -5.48 24.95 11.26
CA ASP A 268 -4.26 25.79 11.14
C ASP A 268 -4.11 26.86 12.22
N ARG A 269 -5.21 27.22 12.87
CA ARG A 269 -5.21 28.20 13.95
C ARG A 269 -4.75 27.62 15.29
N SER A 270 -4.74 26.29 15.45
CA SER A 270 -4.21 25.61 16.63
C SER A 270 -2.81 25.06 16.33
N SER A 271 -1.79 25.75 16.87
CA SER A 271 -0.37 25.39 17.06
C SER A 271 0.24 24.12 16.42
N ASN A 272 1.44 24.29 15.83
CA ASN A 272 2.53 23.32 15.53
C ASN A 272 2.19 21.81 15.52
N SER A 273 1.18 21.40 14.77
CA SER A 273 0.79 19.99 14.63
C SER A 273 0.90 19.57 13.17
N PHE A 274 1.67 18.52 12.85
CA PHE A 274 1.56 17.90 11.52
C PHE A 274 0.23 17.16 11.42
N ARG A 275 -0.30 17.15 10.21
CA ARG A 275 -1.65 16.65 9.95
C ARG A 275 -1.59 15.57 8.92
N LEU A 276 -2.15 14.42 9.27
CA LEU A 276 -2.34 13.34 8.34
C LEU A 276 -3.73 13.47 7.74
N ILE A 277 -3.79 13.90 6.49
CA ILE A 277 -5.03 13.85 5.73
C ILE A 277 -5.14 12.46 5.12
N ILE A 278 -6.13 11.69 5.57
CA ILE A 278 -6.48 10.42 4.94
C ILE A 278 -7.68 10.72 4.03
N ILE A 279 -7.42 10.87 2.73
CA ILE A 279 -8.46 10.90 1.72
C ILE A 279 -8.66 9.47 1.26
N ILE A 280 -9.79 8.86 1.63
CA ILE A 280 -10.19 7.59 1.03
C ILE A 280 -10.87 7.93 -0.29
N GLN A 281 -10.19 7.67 -1.40
CA GLN A 281 -10.90 7.49 -2.66
C GLN A 281 -11.73 6.21 -2.52
N ILE A 282 -13.04 6.38 -2.40
CA ILE A 282 -13.98 5.27 -2.53
C ILE A 282 -14.00 4.94 -4.03
N TYR A 283 -13.10 4.05 -4.44
CA TYR A 283 -13.31 3.27 -5.64
C TYR A 283 -14.24 2.13 -5.21
N ASP A 284 -15.45 2.10 -5.76
CA ASP A 284 -16.51 1.11 -5.52
C ASP A 284 -17.39 1.31 -4.27
N LEU A 285 -18.45 2.13 -4.46
CA LEU A 285 -19.77 1.94 -3.84
C LEU A 285 -20.80 1.75 -4.95
#